data_AF-A0A2A8LT32-F1
#
_entry.id   AF-A0A2A8LT32-F1
#
_cell.length_a   1.000
_cell.length_b   1.000
_cell.length_c   1.000
_cell.angle_alpha   90.00
_cell.angle_beta   90.00
_cell.angle_gamma   90.00
#
_symmetry.space_group_name_H-M   'P 1'
#
loop_
_entity.id
_entity.type
_entity.pdbx_description
1 polymer ?
#
loop_
_entity_poly.entity_id
_entity_poly.type
_entity_poly.pdbx_seq_one_letter_code
_entity_poly.pdbx_strand_id
1 'polypeptide(L)'
;MGRYPTITITKELDNSEYAIYSFGPTVEICEQYPDMYERWRFKILKDKITVEEGYVLLDDIPKEHFQLFYKCVFKIHNQVEDKGGMDNFKNIDLPDQISFII
;
A
#
# COMPACT_ATOMS: atom_id res chain seq x y z
N MET A 1 -25.38 1.81 5.80
CA MET A 1 -23.95 1.93 6.16
C MET A 1 -23.17 1.04 5.20
N GLY A 2 -22.63 1.64 4.13
CA GLY A 2 -22.00 0.89 3.03
C GLY A 2 -20.72 0.23 3.51
N ARG A 3 -20.55 -1.07 3.22
CA ARG A 3 -19.24 -1.73 3.37
C ARG A 3 -18.27 -1.02 2.43
N TYR A 4 -17.06 -0.72 2.90
CA TYR A 4 -15.99 -0.35 1.99
C TYR A 4 -15.86 -1.47 0.95
N PRO A 5 -15.74 -1.14 -0.35
CA PRO A 5 -15.37 -2.13 -1.34
C PRO A 5 -14.03 -2.77 -0.95
N THR A 6 -13.78 -3.97 -1.47
CA THR A 6 -12.47 -4.63 -1.30
C THR A 6 -11.36 -3.66 -1.69
N ILE A 7 -10.41 -3.49 -0.78
CA ILE A 7 -9.23 -2.66 -1.00
C ILE A 7 -8.16 -3.51 -1.64
N THR A 8 -7.50 -2.93 -2.62
CA THR A 8 -6.40 -3.54 -3.35
C THR A 8 -5.20 -2.62 -3.33
N ILE A 9 -4.09 -3.15 -2.83
CA ILE A 9 -2.75 -2.59 -2.96
C ILE A 9 -2.12 -3.20 -4.23
N THR A 10 -1.65 -2.37 -5.15
CA THR A 10 -1.07 -2.79 -6.44
C THR A 10 0.31 -2.19 -6.59
N LYS A 11 1.31 -3.01 -6.89
CA LYS A 11 2.69 -2.57 -7.14
C LYS A 11 2.75 -1.88 -8.50
N GLU A 12 3.20 -0.63 -8.51
CA GLU A 12 3.37 0.15 -9.74
C GLU A 12 4.82 0.13 -10.22
N LEU A 13 5.75 0.13 -9.26
CA LEU A 13 7.18 0.14 -9.53
C LEU A 13 7.93 -0.59 -8.43
N ASP A 14 8.95 -1.33 -8.81
CA ASP A 14 9.82 -2.05 -7.87
C ASP A 14 11.26 -2.02 -8.38
N ASN A 15 12.18 -1.51 -7.58
CA ASN A 15 13.60 -1.49 -7.89
C ASN A 15 14.45 -1.78 -6.63
N SER A 16 15.78 -1.68 -6.74
CA SER A 16 16.70 -2.01 -5.65
C SER A 16 16.63 -1.05 -4.45
N GLU A 17 16.14 0.18 -4.65
CA GLU A 17 16.09 1.23 -3.62
C GLU A 17 14.71 1.36 -3.01
N TYR A 18 13.66 1.28 -3.83
CA TYR A 18 12.29 1.51 -3.38
C TYR A 18 11.25 0.76 -4.21
N ALA A 19 10.05 0.65 -3.64
CA ALA A 19 8.84 0.23 -4.35
C ALA A 19 7.77 1.33 -4.26
N ILE A 20 6.91 1.43 -5.27
CA ILE A 20 5.71 2.29 -5.26
C ILE A 20 4.50 1.39 -5.38
N TYR A 21 3.52 1.66 -4.52
CA TYR A 21 2.23 1.00 -4.50
C TYR A 21 1.11 2.03 -4.63
N SER A 22 0.07 1.70 -5.39
CA SER A 22 -1.24 2.33 -5.21
C SER A 22 -2.15 1.50 -4.32
N PHE A 23 -3.01 2.15 -3.55
CA PHE A 23 -4.01 1.52 -2.71
C PHE A 23 -5.35 2.23 -2.84
N GLY A 24 -6.41 1.46 -2.63
CA GLY A 24 -7.80 1.91 -2.75
C GLY A 24 -8.67 0.78 -3.29
N PRO A 25 -9.94 1.04 -3.63
CA PRO A 25 -10.79 0.10 -4.34
C PRO A 25 -10.15 -0.30 -5.68
N THR A 26 -10.59 -1.40 -6.29
CA THR A 26 -10.03 -1.82 -7.59
C THR A 26 -10.21 -0.73 -8.64
N VAL A 27 -9.35 -0.74 -9.67
CA VAL A 27 -9.39 0.28 -10.74
C VAL A 27 -10.78 0.32 -11.39
N GLU A 28 -11.40 -0.84 -11.61
CA GLU A 28 -12.72 -0.95 -12.21
C GLU A 28 -13.81 -0.29 -11.34
N ILE A 29 -13.70 -0.38 -10.01
CA ILE A 29 -14.65 0.27 -9.09
C ILE A 29 -14.47 1.80 -9.13
N CYS A 30 -13.22 2.27 -9.22
CA CYS A 30 -12.94 3.70 -9.31
C CYS A 30 -13.40 4.28 -10.65
N GLU A 31 -13.25 3.53 -11.75
CA GLU A 31 -13.77 3.92 -13.07
C GLU A 31 -15.30 3.94 -13.11
N GLN A 32 -15.98 3.01 -12.41
CA GLN A 32 -17.44 2.98 -12.33
C GLN A 32 -18.02 4.08 -11.45
N TYR A 33 -17.31 4.48 -10.39
CA TYR A 33 -17.76 5.49 -9.42
C TYR A 33 -16.66 6.51 -9.10
N PRO A 34 -16.23 7.32 -10.09
CA PRO A 34 -15.08 8.22 -9.95
C PRO A 34 -15.29 9.34 -8.94
N ASP A 35 -16.54 9.72 -8.67
CA ASP A 35 -16.88 10.73 -7.67
C ASP A 35 -16.87 10.18 -6.22
N MET A 36 -16.77 8.86 -6.05
CA MET A 36 -16.85 8.19 -4.74
C MET A 36 -15.55 7.52 -4.32
N TYR A 37 -14.75 7.06 -5.28
CA TYR A 37 -13.57 6.26 -5.00
C TYR A 37 -12.36 6.80 -5.75
N GLU A 38 -11.28 6.91 -5.01
CA GLU A 38 -9.98 7.31 -5.51
C GLU A 38 -8.93 6.27 -5.06
N ARG A 39 -7.82 6.23 -5.79
CA ARG A 39 -6.63 5.46 -5.41
C ARG A 39 -5.50 6.43 -5.13
N TRP A 40 -4.72 6.13 -4.10
CA TRP A 40 -3.57 6.94 -3.70
C TRP A 40 -2.31 6.08 -3.70
N ARG A 41 -1.16 6.73 -3.74
CA ARG A 41 0.14 6.08 -3.82
C ARG A 41 0.97 6.32 -2.59
N PHE A 42 1.77 5.32 -2.26
CA PHE A 42 2.84 5.44 -1.29
C PHE A 42 4.09 4.72 -1.78
N LYS A 43 5.22 5.22 -1.30
CA LYS A 43 6.56 4.72 -1.56
C LYS A 43 7.07 3.96 -0.35
N ILE A 44 7.77 2.87 -0.60
CA ILE A 44 8.47 2.08 0.41
C ILE A 44 9.96 2.15 0.14
N LEU A 45 10.73 2.66 1.10
CA LEU A 45 12.19 2.73 1.05
C LEU A 45 12.80 1.45 1.61
N LYS A 46 13.53 0.69 0.78
CA LYS A 46 14.07 -0.63 1.16
C LYS A 46 15.31 -0.56 2.04
N ASP A 47 15.88 0.62 2.24
CA ASP A 47 17.01 0.88 3.13
C ASP A 47 16.59 1.31 4.55
N LYS A 48 15.29 1.54 4.77
CA LYS A 48 14.74 1.94 6.07
C LYS A 48 14.13 0.75 6.79
N ILE A 49 14.48 0.61 8.06
CA ILE A 49 14.05 -0.51 8.90
C ILE A 49 12.74 -0.18 9.62
N THR A 50 12.46 1.09 9.88
CA THR A 50 11.25 1.52 10.59
C THR A 50 10.11 1.83 9.62
N VAL A 51 8.88 1.59 10.08
CA VAL A 51 7.67 1.89 9.31
C VAL A 51 7.53 3.40 9.06
N GLU A 52 7.84 4.23 10.06
CA GLU A 52 7.68 5.69 10.00
C GLU A 52 8.61 6.33 8.97
N GLU A 53 9.84 5.82 8.84
CA GLU A 53 10.82 6.33 7.87
C GLU A 53 10.68 5.65 6.50
N GLY A 54 10.24 4.40 6.49
CA GLY A 54 10.21 3.56 5.29
C GLY A 54 8.99 3.79 4.40
N TYR A 55 7.84 4.20 4.94
CA TYR A 55 6.58 4.29 4.20
C TYR A 55 6.13 5.74 4.05
N VAL A 56 6.19 6.26 2.82
CA VAL A 56 5.96 7.67 2.51
C VAL A 56 4.75 7.81 1.60
N LEU A 57 3.72 8.55 2.04
CA LEU A 57 2.61 8.94 1.18
C LEU A 57 3.11 9.87 0.06
N LEU A 58 2.70 9.59 -1.18
CA LEU A 58 3.05 10.40 -2.34
C LEU A 58 1.92 11.35 -2.77
N ASP A 59 0.69 10.99 -2.47
CA ASP A 59 -0.50 11.76 -2.82
C ASP A 59 -1.12 12.40 -1.58
N ASP A 60 -1.77 13.55 -1.76
CA ASP A 60 -2.55 14.21 -0.72
C ASP A 60 -3.85 13.44 -0.47
N ILE A 61 -3.91 12.73 0.66
CA ILE A 61 -5.10 11.95 1.01
C ILE A 61 -5.96 12.70 2.05
N PRO A 62 -7.30 12.65 1.97
CA PRO A 62 -8.16 13.14 3.04
C PRO A 62 -7.88 12.45 4.38
N LYS A 63 -7.97 13.19 5.49
CA LYS A 63 -7.66 12.68 6.84
C LYS A 63 -8.49 11.45 7.22
N GLU A 64 -9.71 11.33 6.72
CA GLU A 64 -10.58 10.16 6.93
C GLU A 64 -10.00 8.86 6.37
N HIS A 65 -9.11 8.95 5.36
CA HIS A 65 -8.47 7.79 4.74
C HIS A 65 -7.08 7.46 5.33
N PHE A 66 -6.60 8.21 6.34
CA PHE A 66 -5.31 7.93 6.98
C PHE A 66 -5.29 6.53 7.62
N GLN A 67 -6.41 6.11 8.23
CA GLN A 67 -6.52 4.76 8.79
C GLN A 67 -6.39 3.68 7.72
N LEU A 68 -6.91 3.91 6.52
CA LEU A 68 -6.76 3.00 5.38
C LEU A 68 -5.29 2.91 4.94
N PHE A 69 -4.60 4.04 4.86
CA PHE A 69 -3.17 4.05 4.57
C PHE A 69 -2.38 3.19 5.58
N TYR A 70 -2.55 3.40 6.88
CA TYR A 70 -1.87 2.60 7.90
C TYR A 70 -2.22 1.11 7.83
N LYS A 71 -3.47 0.76 7.50
CA LYS A 71 -3.85 -0.65 7.24
C LYS A 71 -3.06 -1.22 6.05
N CYS A 72 -2.88 -0.46 4.97
CA CYS A 72 -2.12 -0.90 3.80
C CYS A 72 -0.64 -1.10 4.13
N VAL A 73 -0.04 -0.14 4.84
CA VAL A 73 1.33 -0.24 5.35
C VAL A 73 1.51 -1.50 6.19
N PHE A 74 0.60 -1.76 7.13
CA PHE A 74 0.66 -2.95 7.98
C PHE A 74 0.57 -4.25 7.18
N LYS A 75 -0.25 -4.30 6.11
CA LYS A 75 -0.35 -5.48 5.24
C LYS A 75 0.98 -5.79 4.54
N ILE A 76 1.67 -4.78 4.03
CA ILE A 76 2.97 -4.99 3.38
C ILE A 76 4.05 -5.31 4.41
N HIS A 77 4.08 -4.59 5.53
CA HIS A 77 5.03 -4.85 6.61
C HIS A 77 4.96 -6.30 7.07
N ASN A 78 3.76 -6.86 7.29
CA ASN A 78 3.63 -8.27 7.67
C ASN A 78 4.15 -9.22 6.59
N GLN A 79 3.97 -8.90 5.30
CA GLN A 79 4.54 -9.72 4.23
C GLN A 79 6.08 -9.71 4.24
N VAL A 80 6.68 -8.58 4.59
CA VAL A 80 8.13 -8.46 4.73
C VAL A 80 8.62 -9.26 5.95
N GLU A 81 7.95 -9.11 7.09
CA GLU A 81 8.25 -9.87 8.30
C GLU A 81 8.18 -11.39 8.06
N ASP A 82 7.10 -11.86 7.42
CA ASP A 82 6.91 -13.29 7.10
C ASP A 82 7.99 -13.84 6.14
N LYS A 83 8.61 -12.99 5.31
CA LYS A 83 9.58 -13.38 4.28
C LYS A 83 11.05 -13.17 4.69
N GLY A 84 11.31 -12.84 5.95
CA GLY A 84 12.68 -12.73 6.49
C GLY A 84 12.99 -11.42 7.20
N GLY A 85 11.99 -10.59 7.47
CA GLY A 85 12.14 -9.38 8.28
C GLY A 85 12.65 -8.17 7.50
N MET A 86 12.51 -7.00 8.12
CA MET A 86 12.99 -5.72 7.58
C MET A 86 14.50 -5.71 7.29
N ASP A 87 15.31 -6.50 8.01
CA ASP A 87 16.77 -6.60 7.75
C ASP A 87 17.08 -7.22 6.38
N ASN A 88 16.19 -8.06 5.85
CA ASN A 88 16.33 -8.72 4.55
C ASN A 88 15.50 -8.06 3.44
N PHE A 89 14.91 -6.88 3.69
CA PHE A 89 13.92 -6.24 2.80
C PHE A 89 14.37 -6.21 1.33
N LYS A 90 15.63 -5.81 1.06
CA LYS A 90 16.15 -5.66 -0.30
C LYS A 90 16.13 -6.95 -1.13
N ASN A 91 16.11 -8.11 -0.47
CA ASN A 91 16.09 -9.42 -1.11
C ASN A 91 14.69 -10.04 -1.13
N ILE A 92 13.69 -9.38 -0.53
CA ILE A 92 12.32 -9.86 -0.51
C ILE A 92 11.62 -9.40 -1.78
N ASP A 93 11.08 -10.37 -2.51
CA ASP A 93 10.17 -10.09 -3.62
C ASP A 93 8.80 -9.70 -3.05
N LEU A 94 8.47 -8.42 -3.17
CA LEU A 94 7.22 -7.89 -2.68
C LEU A 94 6.07 -8.27 -3.63
N PRO A 95 4.89 -8.63 -3.10
CA PRO A 95 3.78 -9.04 -3.93
C PRO A 95 3.33 -7.93 -4.88
N ASP A 96 2.97 -8.32 -6.10
CA ASP A 96 2.41 -7.40 -7.10
C ASP A 96 1.04 -6.87 -6.67
N GLN A 97 0.28 -7.65 -5.91
CA GLN A 97 -1.04 -7.28 -5.46
C GLN A 97 -1.39 -7.88 -4.09
N ILE A 98 -2.05 -7.10 -3.23
CA ILE A 98 -2.65 -7.56 -1.98
C ILE A 98 -4.08 -7.04 -1.92
N SER A 99 -5.07 -7.91 -1.69
CA SER A 99 -6.47 -7.50 -1.52
C SER A 99 -7.03 -7.90 -0.16
N PHE A 100 -7.81 -7.02 0.46
CA PHE A 100 -8.40 -7.26 1.77
C PHE A 100 -9.68 -6.43 1.99
N ILE A 101 -10.47 -6.84 2.98
CA ILE A 101 -11.69 -6.14 3.41
C ILE A 101 -11.36 -5.34 4.69
N ILE A 102 -11.88 -4.11 4.81
CA ILE A 102 -11.62 -3.18 5.93
C ILE A 102 -12.44 -3.53 7.16
#